data_AF-A0A496XJA8-F1
#
_entry.id   AF-A0A496XJA8-F1
#
_cell.length_a   1.000
_cell.length_b   1.000
_cell.length_c   1.000
_cell.angle_alpha   90.00
_cell.angle_beta   90.00
_cell.angle_gamma   90.00
#
_symmetry.space_group_name_H-M   'P 1'
#
loop_
_entity.id
_entity.type
_entity.pdbx_description
1 polymer ?
#
loop_
_entity_poly.entity_id
_entity_poly.type
_entity_poly.pdbx_seq_one_letter_code
_entity_poly.pdbx_strand_id
1 'polypeptide(L)'
;MSLNYDFENIHNYKEVVFKKVADDLSQKEVRRQIRNGASYYYREDEDGNKIYTSYMNPVTNALIWATLGIGLSSITEANYVEFHMRMAMEDAFDGGRIHESSEDAPRSVTLAEVHQHIGLSTNVAKEAPTKWYGKRLKRQKCAESRRVEKEEAA
;
A
#
# COMPACT_ATOMS: atom_id res chain seq x y z
N MET A 1 -6.73 2.34 15.41
CA MET A 1 -7.56 1.33 14.72
C MET A 1 -6.59 0.37 14.05
N SER A 2 -6.64 -0.93 14.35
CA SER A 2 -5.79 -1.92 13.68
C SER A 2 -6.42 -2.32 12.34
N LEU A 3 -5.59 -2.36 11.30
CA LEU A 3 -5.99 -2.83 9.98
C LEU A 3 -5.81 -4.35 9.97
N ASN A 4 -6.92 -5.08 9.83
CA ASN A 4 -6.91 -6.52 9.69
C ASN A 4 -7.04 -6.84 8.21
N TYR A 5 -6.26 -7.80 7.72
CA TYR A 5 -6.24 -8.22 6.32
C TYR A 5 -6.17 -9.73 6.21
N ASP A 6 -6.75 -10.26 5.13
CA ASP A 6 -6.76 -11.68 4.80
C ASP A 6 -6.21 -11.88 3.37
N PHE A 7 -5.34 -12.87 3.25
CA PHE A 7 -4.62 -13.25 2.04
C PHE A 7 -4.95 -14.66 1.57
N GLU A 8 -5.68 -15.46 2.35
CA GLU A 8 -5.87 -16.89 2.08
C GLU A 8 -6.56 -17.13 0.73
N ASN A 9 -7.36 -16.17 0.29
CA ASN A 9 -8.09 -16.23 -0.97
C ASN A 9 -7.28 -15.73 -2.18
N ILE A 10 -6.05 -15.25 -1.99
CA ILE A 10 -5.19 -14.80 -3.09
C ILE A 10 -4.52 -16.02 -3.74
N HIS A 11 -4.62 -16.12 -5.07
CA HIS A 11 -3.92 -17.17 -5.81
C HIS A 11 -2.40 -17.04 -5.64
N ASN A 12 -1.73 -18.12 -5.25
CA ASN A 12 -0.29 -18.14 -4.96
C ASN A 12 0.14 -17.07 -3.94
N TYR A 13 -0.67 -16.81 -2.91
CA TYR A 13 -0.43 -15.73 -1.94
C TYR A 13 0.99 -15.76 -1.35
N LYS A 14 1.61 -16.93 -1.16
CA LYS A 14 2.96 -17.04 -0.62
C LYS A 14 4.02 -16.35 -1.49
N GLU A 15 3.84 -16.38 -2.81
CA GLU A 15 4.78 -15.79 -3.78
C GLU A 15 4.41 -14.34 -4.08
N VAL A 16 3.12 -14.03 -4.12
CA VAL A 16 2.60 -12.69 -4.42
C VAL A 16 2.79 -11.73 -3.23
N VAL A 17 2.47 -12.20 -2.02
CA VAL A 17 2.43 -11.38 -0.80
C VAL A 17 3.79 -11.25 -0.14
N PHE A 18 4.66 -12.26 -0.26
CA PHE A 18 5.94 -12.29 0.44
C PHE A 18 7.12 -12.36 -0.52
N LYS A 19 8.12 -11.53 -0.29
CA LYS A 19 9.42 -11.58 -0.95
C LYS A 19 10.46 -12.12 0.02
N LYS A 20 11.39 -12.94 -0.47
CA LYS A 20 12.53 -13.41 0.32
C LYS A 20 13.51 -12.25 0.54
N VAL A 21 14.09 -12.18 1.73
CA VAL A 21 15.22 -11.28 1.98
C VAL A 21 16.42 -11.83 1.22
N ALA A 22 17.15 -10.97 0.50
CA ALA A 22 18.36 -11.37 -0.20
C ALA A 22 19.47 -11.68 0.81
N ASP A 23 20.27 -12.72 0.54
CA ASP A 23 21.30 -13.20 1.47
C ASP A 23 22.41 -12.16 1.74
N ASP A 24 22.60 -11.21 0.82
CA ASP A 24 23.59 -10.13 0.89
C ASP A 24 23.06 -8.84 1.55
N LEU A 25 21.77 -8.79 1.92
CA LEU A 25 21.17 -7.59 2.47
C LEU A 25 21.65 -7.34 3.92
N SER A 26 22.36 -6.24 4.15
CA SER A 26 22.88 -5.93 5.49
C SER A 26 21.76 -5.71 6.51
N GLN A 27 22.00 -6.08 7.77
CA GLN A 27 21.08 -5.82 8.89
C GLN A 27 20.73 -4.33 9.06
N LYS A 28 21.65 -3.43 8.70
CA LYS A 28 21.41 -1.98 8.72
C LYS A 28 20.37 -1.57 7.67
N GLU A 29 20.41 -2.20 6.50
CA GLU A 29 19.50 -1.96 5.40
C GLU A 29 18.09 -2.47 5.72
N VAL A 30 18.00 -3.68 6.27
CA VAL A 30 16.73 -4.24 6.78
C VAL A 30 16.11 -3.31 7.81
N ARG A 31 16.88 -2.85 8.82
CA ARG A 31 16.39 -1.90 9.83
C ARG A 31 15.92 -0.57 9.22
N ARG A 32 16.61 -0.09 8.19
CA ARG A 32 16.22 1.12 7.45
C ARG A 32 14.87 0.93 6.76
N GLN A 33 14.67 -0.21 6.10
CA GLN A 33 13.44 -0.54 5.39
C GLN A 33 12.27 -0.76 6.37
N ILE A 34 12.51 -1.42 7.52
CA ILE A 34 11.52 -1.53 8.61
C ILE A 34 11.06 -0.13 9.07
N ARG A 35 12.00 0.79 9.28
CA ARG A 35 11.67 2.17 9.68
C ARG A 35 10.83 2.89 8.62
N ASN A 36 11.00 2.54 7.35
CA ASN A 36 10.22 3.07 6.24
C ASN A 36 8.87 2.34 6.04
N GLY A 37 8.48 1.47 6.97
CA GLY A 37 7.16 0.84 7.00
C GLY A 37 7.09 -0.53 6.31
N ALA A 38 8.22 -1.14 5.94
CA ALA A 38 8.22 -2.51 5.44
C ALA A 38 8.00 -3.51 6.58
N SER A 39 7.10 -4.47 6.37
CA SER A 39 6.81 -5.54 7.32
C SER A 39 7.71 -6.74 7.06
N TYR A 40 8.51 -7.15 8.04
CA TYR A 40 9.42 -8.29 7.93
C TYR A 40 9.03 -9.44 8.84
N TYR A 41 9.35 -10.64 8.38
CA TYR A 41 9.25 -11.89 9.13
C TYR A 41 10.65 -12.38 9.46
N TYR A 42 10.84 -12.81 10.71
CA TYR A 42 12.12 -13.31 11.19
C TYR A 42 11.95 -14.67 11.88
N ARG A 43 13.04 -15.42 11.89
CA ARG A 43 13.24 -16.56 12.78
C ARG A 43 14.30 -16.19 13.82
N GLU A 44 14.25 -16.82 14.98
CA GLU A 44 15.30 -16.69 15.99
C GLU A 44 16.31 -17.82 15.79
N ASP A 45 17.60 -17.52 15.91
CA ASP A 45 18.65 -18.54 15.95
C ASP A 45 18.81 -19.13 17.36
N GLU A 46 19.71 -20.11 17.51
CA GLU A 46 20.00 -20.77 18.79
C GLU A 46 20.53 -19.79 19.86
N ASP A 47 21.11 -18.66 19.42
CA ASP A 47 21.64 -17.59 20.27
C ASP A 47 20.61 -16.47 20.54
N GLY A 48 19.38 -16.59 20.03
CA GLY A 48 18.29 -15.62 20.19
C GLY A 48 18.36 -14.39 19.27
N ASN A 49 19.24 -14.38 18.27
CA ASN A 49 19.31 -13.33 17.27
C ASN A 49 18.22 -13.48 16.20
N LYS A 50 17.67 -12.34 15.76
CA LYS A 50 16.65 -12.28 14.72
C LYS A 50 17.26 -12.37 13.32
N ILE A 51 16.96 -13.45 12.61
CA ILE A 51 17.30 -13.65 11.21
C ILE A 51 16.05 -13.37 10.37
N TYR A 52 16.06 -12.28 9.62
CA TYR A 52 14.96 -11.91 8.72
C TYR A 52 14.95 -12.81 7.48
N THR A 53 13.83 -13.47 7.21
CA THR A 53 13.72 -14.48 6.13
C THR A 53 12.91 -13.97 4.95
N SER A 54 11.87 -13.17 5.22
CA SER A 54 10.99 -12.62 4.20
C SER A 54 10.40 -11.29 4.64
N TYR A 55 9.87 -10.54 3.68
CA TYR A 55 9.17 -9.29 3.91
C TYR A 55 7.93 -9.21 3.04
N MET A 56 6.95 -8.42 3.47
CA MET A 56 5.75 -8.17 2.70
C MET A 56 6.10 -7.42 1.42
N ASN A 57 5.62 -7.92 0.29
CA ASN A 57 5.78 -7.29 -1.01
C ASN A 57 5.26 -5.83 -0.91
N PRO A 58 6.07 -4.83 -1.33
CA PRO A 58 5.67 -3.43 -1.29
C PRO A 58 4.34 -3.15 -1.98
N VAL A 59 4.03 -3.90 -3.04
CA VAL A 59 2.74 -3.82 -3.74
C VAL A 59 1.60 -4.25 -2.83
N THR A 60 1.73 -5.40 -2.16
CA THR A 60 0.71 -5.87 -1.23
C THR A 60 0.49 -4.89 -0.08
N ASN A 61 1.58 -4.36 0.49
CA ASN A 61 1.49 -3.33 1.52
C ASN A 61 0.74 -2.09 1.00
N ALA A 62 1.08 -1.61 -0.20
CA ALA A 62 0.40 -0.48 -0.82
C ALA A 62 -1.10 -0.73 -1.03
N LEU A 63 -1.48 -1.94 -1.49
CA LEU A 63 -2.88 -2.32 -1.68
C LEU A 63 -3.66 -2.35 -0.36
N ILE A 64 -3.07 -2.91 0.69
CA ILE A 64 -3.66 -2.94 2.03
C ILE A 64 -3.95 -1.52 2.52
N TRP A 65 -2.95 -0.63 2.49
CA TRP A 65 -3.11 0.75 2.96
C TRP A 65 -4.03 1.58 2.06
N ALA A 66 -4.03 1.30 0.76
CA ALA A 66 -4.93 1.97 -0.19
C ALA A 66 -6.40 1.77 0.17
N THR A 67 -6.78 0.62 0.75
CA THR A 67 -8.18 0.34 1.15
C THR A 67 -8.78 1.46 2.01
N LEU A 68 -7.98 2.09 2.89
CA LEU A 68 -8.40 3.20 3.75
C LEU A 68 -8.70 4.50 2.97
N GLY A 69 -7.96 4.75 1.90
CA GLY A 69 -8.10 5.95 1.06
C GLY A 69 -9.20 5.78 0.01
N ILE A 70 -9.22 4.63 -0.66
CA ILE A 70 -10.13 4.36 -1.78
C ILE A 70 -11.51 3.87 -1.33
N GLY A 71 -11.66 3.47 -0.06
CA GLY A 71 -12.94 3.03 0.51
C GLY A 71 -13.45 1.71 -0.08
N LEU A 72 -12.54 0.81 -0.48
CA LEU A 72 -12.86 -0.55 -0.93
C LEU A 72 -12.13 -1.53 -0.02
N SER A 73 -12.86 -2.54 0.45
CA SER A 73 -12.37 -3.49 1.45
C SER A 73 -11.80 -4.77 0.87
N SER A 74 -12.01 -5.03 -0.42
CA SER A 74 -11.59 -6.28 -1.06
C SER A 74 -11.34 -6.09 -2.54
N ILE A 75 -10.45 -6.92 -3.08
CA ILE A 75 -10.15 -7.03 -4.51
C ILE A 75 -10.78 -8.32 -5.01
N THR A 76 -11.60 -8.20 -6.04
CA THR A 76 -12.38 -9.28 -6.66
C THR A 76 -12.34 -9.12 -8.18
N GLU A 77 -12.66 -10.19 -8.91
CA GLU A 77 -12.80 -10.16 -10.38
C GLU A 77 -13.75 -9.06 -10.89
N ALA A 78 -14.79 -8.74 -10.09
CA ALA A 78 -15.79 -7.75 -10.49
C ALA A 78 -15.34 -6.29 -10.25
N ASN A 79 -14.37 -6.05 -9.36
CA ASN A 79 -14.03 -4.69 -8.92
C ASN A 79 -12.55 -4.31 -9.02
N TYR A 80 -11.64 -5.20 -9.44
CA TYR A 80 -10.21 -4.90 -9.50
C TYR A 80 -9.89 -3.67 -10.37
N VAL A 81 -10.67 -3.44 -11.44
CA VAL A 81 -10.55 -2.24 -12.29
C VAL A 81 -10.93 -0.99 -11.52
N GLU A 82 -12.06 -0.99 -10.80
CA GLU A 82 -12.49 0.14 -9.97
C GLU A 82 -11.46 0.41 -8.87
N PHE A 83 -10.96 -0.65 -8.24
CA PHE A 83 -9.92 -0.57 -7.21
C PHE A 83 -8.69 0.17 -7.74
N HIS A 84 -8.17 -0.28 -8.89
CA HIS A 84 -7.05 0.37 -9.57
C HIS A 84 -7.36 1.82 -9.95
N MET A 85 -8.55 2.13 -10.50
CA MET A 85 -8.91 3.50 -10.89
C MET A 85 -8.93 4.45 -9.69
N ARG A 86 -9.52 4.05 -8.56
CA ARG A 86 -9.55 4.87 -7.35
C ARG A 86 -8.13 5.09 -6.80
N MET A 87 -7.28 4.07 -6.86
CA MET A 87 -5.86 4.19 -6.48
C MET A 87 -5.12 5.16 -7.38
N ALA A 88 -5.22 5.00 -8.70
CA ALA A 88 -4.57 5.86 -9.67
C ALA A 88 -4.99 7.32 -9.51
N MET A 89 -6.26 7.58 -9.17
CA MET A 89 -6.72 8.93 -8.84
C MET A 89 -6.03 9.48 -7.58
N GLU A 90 -5.91 8.70 -6.51
CA GLU A 90 -5.22 9.16 -5.31
C GLU A 90 -3.73 9.39 -5.55
N ASP A 91 -3.06 8.49 -6.28
CA ASP A 91 -1.65 8.62 -6.61
C ASP A 91 -1.39 9.85 -7.50
N ALA A 92 -2.31 10.20 -8.40
CA ALA A 92 -2.23 11.42 -9.19
C ALA A 92 -2.27 12.70 -8.35
N PHE A 93 -2.84 12.64 -7.15
CA PHE A 93 -2.92 13.78 -6.22
C PHE A 93 -1.81 13.79 -5.18
N ASP A 94 -1.47 12.63 -4.64
CA ASP A 94 -0.62 12.48 -3.45
C ASP A 94 0.79 11.95 -3.81
N GLY A 95 1.02 11.56 -5.07
CA GLY A 95 2.22 10.88 -5.54
C GLY A 95 2.11 9.35 -5.46
N GLY A 96 3.03 8.65 -6.13
CA GLY A 96 3.12 7.19 -6.06
C GLY A 96 3.36 6.69 -4.64
N ARG A 97 3.02 5.41 -4.39
CA ARG A 97 3.00 4.82 -3.03
C ARG A 97 4.03 3.72 -2.83
N ILE A 98 4.60 3.20 -3.92
CA ILE A 98 5.62 2.15 -3.85
C ILE A 98 7.00 2.81 -3.93
N HIS A 99 7.79 2.60 -2.88
CA HIS A 99 9.19 2.97 -2.82
C HIS A 99 10.04 1.70 -2.96
N GLU A 100 10.56 1.44 -4.16
CA GLU A 100 11.41 0.26 -4.40
C GLU A 100 12.87 0.51 -4.00
N SER A 101 13.33 1.76 -4.10
CA SER A 101 14.64 2.20 -3.64
C SER A 101 14.54 3.57 -2.97
N SER A 102 15.61 4.00 -2.30
CA SER A 102 15.68 5.34 -1.70
C SER A 102 15.90 6.46 -2.72
N GLU A 103 16.29 6.11 -3.94
CA GLU A 103 16.69 7.08 -4.99
C GLU A 103 15.61 7.25 -6.06
N ASP A 104 14.70 6.29 -6.18
CA ASP A 104 13.63 6.33 -7.17
C ASP A 104 12.43 7.15 -6.72
N ALA A 105 11.85 7.87 -7.68
CA ALA A 105 10.55 8.48 -7.49
C ALA A 105 9.51 7.41 -7.15
N PRO A 106 8.60 7.65 -6.20
CA PRO A 106 7.59 6.68 -5.84
C PRO A 106 6.72 6.33 -7.05
N ARG A 107 6.49 5.04 -7.29
CA ARG A 107 5.64 4.60 -8.40
C ARG A 107 4.24 4.20 -7.95
N SER A 108 3.31 4.22 -8.90
CA SER A 108 1.96 3.69 -8.72
C SER A 108 1.90 2.18 -8.89
N VAL A 109 0.88 1.58 -8.29
CA VAL A 109 0.51 0.18 -8.52
C VAL A 109 -0.11 0.04 -9.90
N THR A 110 0.29 -0.98 -10.65
CA THR A 110 -0.26 -1.28 -11.98
C THR A 110 -1.53 -2.13 -11.90
N LEU A 111 -2.38 -2.07 -12.94
CA LEU A 111 -3.59 -2.89 -13.02
C LEU A 111 -3.31 -4.40 -12.93
N ALA A 112 -2.21 -4.85 -13.55
CA ALA A 112 -1.80 -6.25 -13.52
C ALA A 112 -1.42 -6.70 -12.09
N GLU A 113 -0.74 -5.83 -11.34
CA GLU A 113 -0.43 -6.08 -9.94
C GLU A 113 -1.71 -6.14 -9.08
N VAL A 114 -2.70 -5.26 -9.32
CA VAL A 114 -4.00 -5.35 -8.63
C VAL A 114 -4.70 -6.68 -8.95
N HIS A 115 -4.69 -7.09 -10.22
CA HIS A 115 -5.30 -8.35 -10.66
C HIS A 115 -4.65 -9.59 -10.00
N GLN A 116 -3.33 -9.59 -9.81
CA GLN A 116 -2.63 -10.67 -9.10
C GLN A 116 -3.05 -10.78 -7.61
N HIS A 117 -3.67 -9.74 -7.05
CA HIS A 117 -4.11 -9.70 -5.66
C HIS A 117 -5.62 -9.88 -5.50
N ILE A 118 -6.31 -10.38 -6.53
CA ILE A 118 -7.71 -10.82 -6.40
C ILE A 118 -7.80 -11.85 -5.26
N GLY A 119 -8.69 -11.61 -4.31
CA GLY A 119 -8.81 -12.35 -3.05
C GLY A 119 -8.32 -11.58 -1.82
N LEU A 120 -7.58 -10.48 -1.99
CA LEU A 120 -7.19 -9.62 -0.86
C LEU A 120 -8.43 -9.00 -0.23
N SER A 121 -8.54 -9.08 1.11
CA SER A 121 -9.59 -8.38 1.85
C SER A 121 -9.06 -7.72 3.14
N THR A 122 -9.75 -6.68 3.60
CA THR A 122 -9.45 -5.92 4.82
C THR A 122 -10.72 -5.61 5.61
N ASN A 123 -10.55 -5.18 6.87
CA ASN A 123 -11.67 -4.77 7.74
C ASN A 123 -12.22 -3.36 7.44
N VAL A 124 -11.87 -2.74 6.31
CA VAL A 124 -12.36 -1.41 5.94
C VAL A 124 -13.84 -1.50 5.53
N ALA A 125 -14.63 -0.49 5.88
CA ALA A 125 -16.02 -0.41 5.42
C ALA A 125 -16.08 0.04 3.95
N LYS A 126 -16.90 -0.64 3.14
CA LYS A 126 -17.10 -0.27 1.73
C LYS A 126 -17.80 1.09 1.62
N GLU A 127 -17.17 2.02 0.90
CA GLU A 127 -17.75 3.31 0.55
C GLU A 127 -18.36 3.25 -0.86
N ALA A 128 -19.61 3.72 -0.98
CA ALA A 128 -20.26 3.89 -2.27
C ALA A 128 -19.48 4.88 -3.18
N PRO A 129 -19.43 4.66 -4.51
CA PRO A 129 -18.65 5.49 -5.42
C PRO A 129 -18.93 6.99 -5.28
N THR A 130 -20.21 7.39 -5.30
CA THR A 130 -20.62 8.80 -5.20
C THR A 130 -20.14 9.47 -3.91
N LYS A 131 -20.20 8.75 -2.79
CA LYS A 131 -19.71 9.23 -1.49
C LYS A 131 -18.19 9.42 -1.49
N TRP A 132 -17.47 8.44 -2.04
CA TRP A 132 -16.01 8.51 -2.15
C TRP A 132 -15.56 9.66 -3.05
N TYR A 133 -16.14 9.79 -4.25
CA TYR A 133 -15.86 10.89 -5.18
C TYR A 133 -16.11 12.27 -4.54
N GLY A 134 -17.27 12.45 -3.90
CA GLY A 134 -17.61 13.71 -3.23
C GLY A 134 -16.62 14.08 -2.11
N LYS A 135 -16.19 13.09 -1.31
CA LYS A 135 -15.18 13.26 -0.26
C LYS A 135 -13.83 13.68 -0.85
N ARG A 136 -13.40 13.06 -1.96
CA ARG A 136 -12.12 13.37 -2.61
C ARG A 136 -12.13 14.77 -3.23
N LEU A 137 -13.19 15.15 -3.93
CA LEU A 137 -13.34 16.50 -4.50
C LEU A 137 -13.36 17.58 -3.42
N LYS A 138 -14.03 17.33 -2.28
CA LYS A 138 -14.03 18.25 -1.14
C LYS A 138 -12.64 18.46 -0.55
N ARG A 139 -11.84 17.38 -0.43
CA ARG A 139 -10.45 17.46 0.03
C ARG A 139 -9.60 18.31 -0.90
N GLN A 140 -9.76 18.14 -2.22
CA GLN A 140 -9.03 18.93 -3.21
C GLN A 140 -9.34 20.42 -3.10
N LYS A 141 -10.62 20.79 -3.07
CA LYS A 141 -11.02 22.20 -2.89
C LYS A 141 -10.42 22.82 -1.63
N CYS A 142 -10.44 22.09 -0.51
CA CYS A 142 -9.88 22.59 0.75
C CYS A 142 -8.34 22.72 0.70
N ALA A 143 -7.65 21.80 0.03
CA ALA A 143 -6.21 21.89 -0.17
C ALA A 143 -5.82 23.07 -1.05
N GLU A 144 -6.57 23.32 -2.11
CA GLU A 144 -6.36 24.45 -3.03
C GLU A 144 -6.59 25.80 -2.33
N SER A 145 -7.70 25.98 -1.60
CA SER A 145 -7.94 27.20 -0.83
C SER A 145 -6.81 27.50 0.16
N ARG A 146 -6.28 26.48 0.84
CA ARG A 146 -5.15 26.63 1.76
C ARG A 146 -3.83 26.98 1.06
N ARG A 147 -3.66 26.60 -0.21
CA ARG A 147 -2.47 26.99 -0.99
C ARG A 147 -2.55 28.46 -1.36
N VAL A 148 -3.71 28.91 -1.85
CA VAL A 148 -3.96 30.32 -2.16
C VAL A 148 -3.79 31.20 -0.91
N GLU A 149 -4.38 30.83 0.22
CA GLU A 149 -4.22 31.57 1.50
C GLU A 149 -2.75 31.68 1.94
N LYS A 150 -1.93 30.65 1.69
CA LYS A 150 -0.50 30.68 2.01
C LYS A 150 0.31 31.54 1.05
N GLU A 151 -0.05 31.54 -0.23
CA GLU A 151 0.58 32.38 -1.25
C GLU A 151 0.23 33.86 -1.04
N GLU A 152 -0.99 34.17 -0.59
CA GLU A 152 -1.41 35.54 -0.23
C GLU A 152 -0.80 36.04 1.09
N ALA A 153 -0.41 35.14 1.99
CA ALA A 153 0.21 35.46 3.27
C ALA A 153 1.75 35.54 3.25
N ALA A 154 2.38 35.18 2.13
CA ALA A 154 3.84 35.18 1.93
C ALA A 154 4.32 36.44 1.19
#